data_AF-A0A1Z1MEX9-F1
#
_entry.id   AF-A0A1Z1MEX9-F1
#
_cell.length_a   1.000
_cell.length_b   1.000
_cell.length_c   1.000
_cell.angle_alpha   90.00
_cell.angle_beta   90.00
_cell.angle_gamma   90.00
#
_symmetry.space_group_name_H-M   'P 1'
#
loop_
_entity.id
_entity.type
_entity.pdbx_description
1 polymer ?
#
loop_
_entity_poly.entity_id
_entity_poly.type
_entity_poly.pdbx_seq_one_letter_code
_entity_poly.pdbx_strand_id
1 'polypeptide(L)'
;MFTYFLYFIISLVFILLFIACFYRVFVIFLKNYNSDFYGVTFVDRLVSIFPYGLPLMEGLQNFGQQVLPDYPFSLMTLYKNTFMPLVIFYVTHPALAFITFFILYYLFVRSKSPIPNRPFIRFNVLQAILLFLINSLLGSAFRALPIEFRVSLYGLILCNTLFWFVLSTIIYSSFKSLEGKYANIPVISQAVKIQIDTP
;
A
#
# COMPACT_ATOMS: atom_id res chain seq x y z
N MET A 1 -17.05 -22.75 32.85
CA MET A 1 -17.80 -22.30 31.65
C MET A 1 -18.33 -20.88 31.78
N PHE A 2 -18.99 -20.50 32.88
CA PHE A 2 -19.58 -19.17 33.06
C PHE A 2 -18.57 -18.01 33.03
N THR A 3 -17.36 -18.22 33.54
CA THR A 3 -16.26 -17.24 33.52
C THR A 3 -15.76 -16.93 32.12
N TYR A 4 -15.54 -17.94 31.27
CA TYR A 4 -15.17 -17.76 29.87
C TYR A 4 -16.24 -17.04 29.06
N PHE A 5 -17.52 -17.33 29.35
CA PHE A 5 -18.64 -16.63 28.75
C PHE A 5 -18.67 -15.13 29.12
N LEU A 6 -18.37 -14.80 30.39
CA LEU A 6 -18.22 -13.43 30.86
C LEU A 6 -17.06 -12.69 30.17
N TYR A 7 -15.88 -13.32 30.06
CA TYR A 7 -14.75 -12.75 29.33
C TYR A 7 -15.06 -12.51 27.85
N PHE A 8 -15.80 -13.42 27.22
CA PHE A 8 -16.24 -13.27 25.84
C PHE A 8 -17.14 -12.04 25.67
N ILE A 9 -18.15 -11.88 26.54
CA ILE A 9 -19.04 -10.70 26.51
C ILE A 9 -18.25 -9.41 26.71
N ILE A 10 -17.36 -9.37 27.70
CA ILE A 10 -16.52 -8.19 27.97
C ILE A 10 -15.67 -7.85 26.74
N SER A 11 -15.04 -8.85 26.11
CA SER A 11 -14.23 -8.61 24.90
C SER A 11 -15.06 -8.03 23.74
N LEU A 12 -16.30 -8.51 23.56
CA LEU A 12 -17.20 -8.05 22.51
C LEU A 12 -17.62 -6.59 22.75
N VAL A 13 -17.90 -6.22 24.00
CA VAL A 13 -18.18 -4.82 24.38
C VAL A 13 -16.97 -3.93 24.10
N PHE A 14 -15.76 -4.35 24.44
CA PHE A 14 -14.54 -3.59 24.12
C PHE A 14 -14.33 -3.41 22.61
N ILE A 15 -14.58 -4.44 21.80
CA ILE A 15 -14.51 -4.35 20.34
C ILE A 15 -15.52 -3.34 19.80
N LEU A 16 -16.77 -3.38 20.26
CA LEU A 16 -17.81 -2.43 19.84
C LEU A 16 -17.47 -0.98 20.23
N LEU A 17 -16.96 -0.77 21.45
CA LEU A 17 -16.50 0.54 21.90
C LEU A 17 -15.31 1.04 21.08
N PHE A 18 -14.38 0.15 20.73
CA PHE A 18 -13.24 0.48 19.88
C PHE A 18 -13.70 0.92 18.48
N ILE A 19 -14.61 0.18 17.86
CA ILE A 19 -15.21 0.52 16.55
C ILE A 19 -15.93 1.87 16.62
N ALA A 20 -16.74 2.09 17.66
CA ALA A 20 -17.48 3.35 17.84
C ALA A 20 -16.54 4.55 18.05
N CYS A 21 -15.47 4.37 18.83
CA CYS A 21 -14.43 5.37 19.03
C CYS A 21 -13.74 5.70 17.71
N PHE A 22 -13.31 4.68 16.96
CA PHE A 22 -12.64 4.84 15.68
C PHE A 22 -13.53 5.55 14.66
N TYR A 23 -14.82 5.20 14.60
CA TYR A 23 -15.81 5.88 13.77
C TYR A 23 -15.95 7.37 14.14
N ARG A 24 -16.03 7.68 15.45
CA ARG A 24 -16.17 9.07 15.92
C ARG A 24 -14.93 9.91 15.58
N VAL A 25 -13.74 9.35 15.78
CA VAL A 25 -12.48 9.98 15.38
C VAL A 25 -12.44 10.22 13.88
N PHE A 26 -12.84 9.23 13.08
CA PHE A 26 -12.92 9.34 11.63
C PHE A 26 -13.87 10.46 11.18
N VAL A 27 -15.07 10.55 11.77
CA VAL A 27 -16.04 11.63 11.44
C VAL A 27 -15.50 13.02 11.83
N ILE A 28 -14.83 13.15 12.98
CA ILE A 28 -14.20 14.41 13.39
C ILE A 28 -13.09 14.80 12.41
N PHE A 29 -12.26 13.84 12.01
CA PHE A 29 -11.21 14.04 11.02
C PHE A 29 -11.80 14.54 9.69
N LEU A 30 -12.85 13.89 9.20
CA LEU A 30 -13.55 14.30 7.97
C LEU A 30 -14.10 15.72 8.05
N LYS A 31 -14.74 16.07 9.18
CA LYS A 31 -15.30 17.41 9.39
C LYS A 31 -14.23 18.49 9.35
N ASN A 32 -13.05 18.24 9.93
CA ASN A 32 -11.92 19.17 9.90
C ASN A 32 -11.26 19.25 8.52
N TYR A 33 -11.36 18.20 7.70
CA TYR A 33 -10.76 18.16 6.36
C TYR A 33 -11.56 18.88 5.26
N ASN A 34 -12.83 19.20 5.56
CA ASN A 34 -13.79 19.85 4.65
C ASN A 34 -13.59 21.36 4.50
N SER A 35 -12.64 21.98 5.19
CA SER A 35 -12.31 23.39 4.95
C SER A 35 -11.63 23.54 3.58
N ASP A 36 -12.25 24.32 2.69
CA ASP A 36 -11.81 24.65 1.33
C ASP A 36 -10.40 25.25 1.29
N PHE A 37 -9.39 24.39 1.32
CA PHE A 37 -8.01 24.79 1.10
C PHE A 37 -7.63 24.49 -0.35
N TYR A 38 -7.29 25.52 -1.12
CA TYR A 38 -6.87 25.41 -2.52
C TYR A 38 -5.44 24.87 -2.71
N GLY A 39 -4.83 24.28 -1.68
CA GLY A 39 -3.43 23.84 -1.69
C GLY A 39 -3.19 22.49 -1.00
N VAL A 40 -2.01 21.92 -1.26
CA VAL A 40 -1.57 20.66 -0.65
C VAL A 40 -1.10 20.92 0.78
N THR A 41 -1.91 20.51 1.76
CA THR A 41 -1.58 20.64 3.19
C THR A 41 -0.52 19.62 3.60
N PHE A 42 0.14 19.83 4.75
CA PHE A 42 1.07 18.85 5.30
C PHE A 42 0.40 17.49 5.56
N VAL A 43 -0.87 17.49 5.97
CA VAL A 43 -1.65 16.27 6.18
C VAL A 43 -1.90 15.56 4.86
N ASP A 44 -2.24 16.28 3.77
CA ASP A 44 -2.40 15.69 2.43
C ASP A 44 -1.13 14.94 1.99
N ARG A 45 0.05 15.49 2.29
CA ARG A 45 1.34 14.88 1.95
C ARG A 45 1.58 13.56 2.69
N LEU A 46 1.30 13.54 3.99
CA LEU A 46 1.45 12.33 4.81
C LEU A 46 0.43 11.25 4.41
N VAL A 47 -0.84 11.64 4.24
CA VAL A 47 -1.91 10.72 3.81
C VAL A 47 -1.62 10.15 2.43
N SER A 48 -1.02 10.92 1.52
CA SER A 48 -0.68 10.47 0.17
C SER A 48 0.48 9.46 0.11
N ILE A 49 1.29 9.32 1.17
CA ILE A 49 2.38 8.32 1.24
C ILE A 49 1.83 6.95 1.64
N PHE A 50 0.84 6.93 2.54
CA PHE A 50 0.29 5.70 3.11
C PHE A 50 -0.15 4.65 2.06
N PRO A 51 -0.86 5.01 0.97
CA PRO A 51 -1.26 4.06 -0.07
C PRO A 51 -0.10 3.28 -0.69
N TYR A 52 1.09 3.88 -0.80
CA TYR A 52 2.26 3.22 -1.37
C TYR A 52 2.80 2.06 -0.50
N GLY A 53 2.32 1.92 0.74
CA GLY A 53 2.59 0.73 1.55
C GLY A 53 2.04 -0.55 0.90
N LEU A 54 0.91 -0.49 0.20
CA LEU A 54 0.31 -1.65 -0.46
C LEU A 54 1.21 -2.23 -1.57
N PRO A 55 1.64 -1.47 -2.60
CA PRO A 55 2.58 -1.98 -3.60
C PRO A 55 3.93 -2.37 -3.02
N LEU A 56 4.35 -1.78 -1.89
CA LEU A 56 5.60 -2.14 -1.20
C LEU A 56 5.51 -3.55 -0.62
N MET A 57 4.44 -3.85 0.12
CA MET A 57 4.24 -5.17 0.72
C MET A 57 4.12 -6.24 -0.38
N GLU A 58 3.38 -5.95 -1.44
CA GLU A 58 3.23 -6.86 -2.59
C GLU A 58 4.58 -7.17 -3.25
N GLY A 59 5.42 -6.15 -3.50
CA GLY A 59 6.74 -6.38 -4.09
C GLY A 59 7.74 -7.07 -3.16
N LEU A 60 7.70 -6.78 -1.85
CA LEU A 60 8.53 -7.48 -0.85
C LEU A 60 8.14 -8.96 -0.75
N GLN A 61 6.85 -9.29 -0.79
CA GLN A 61 6.36 -10.66 -0.84
C GLN A 61 6.82 -11.38 -2.12
N ASN A 62 6.68 -10.73 -3.29
CA ASN A 62 6.88 -11.39 -4.58
C ASN A 62 8.36 -11.58 -4.93
N PHE A 63 9.22 -10.61 -4.61
CA PHE A 63 10.63 -10.62 -5.04
C PHE A 63 11.62 -10.59 -3.87
N GLY A 64 11.24 -10.00 -2.74
CA GLY A 64 12.15 -9.79 -1.61
C GLY A 64 12.77 -11.07 -1.08
N GLN A 65 12.00 -12.16 -0.94
CA GLN A 65 12.51 -13.43 -0.41
C GLN A 65 13.62 -14.07 -1.26
N GLN A 66 13.59 -13.86 -2.58
CA GLN A 66 14.58 -14.42 -3.49
C GLN A 66 15.81 -13.52 -3.63
N VAL A 67 15.60 -12.20 -3.59
CA VAL A 67 16.66 -11.22 -3.87
C VAL A 67 17.46 -10.86 -2.61
N LEU A 68 16.79 -10.70 -1.46
CA LEU A 68 17.43 -10.22 -0.25
C LEU A 68 18.57 -11.12 0.27
N PRO A 69 18.54 -12.46 0.16
CA PRO A 69 19.64 -13.33 0.58
C PRO A 69 20.99 -12.99 -0.07
N ASP A 70 20.98 -12.41 -1.27
CA ASP A 70 22.18 -12.06 -2.02
C ASP A 70 22.74 -10.68 -1.64
N TYR A 71 22.05 -9.93 -0.77
CA TYR A 71 22.46 -8.60 -0.33
C TYR A 71 23.33 -8.64 0.93
N PRO A 72 24.12 -7.58 1.19
CA PRO A 72 24.93 -7.47 2.40
C PRO A 72 24.15 -7.76 3.69
N PHE A 73 24.83 -8.40 4.65
CA PHE A 73 24.22 -8.88 5.90
C PHE A 73 23.50 -7.78 6.70
N SER A 74 23.98 -6.54 6.65
CA SER A 74 23.37 -5.39 7.32
C SER A 74 21.95 -5.09 6.81
N LEU A 75 21.77 -5.09 5.48
CA LEU A 75 20.46 -4.86 4.85
C LEU A 75 19.50 -6.02 5.12
N MET A 76 20.01 -7.25 5.04
CA MET A 76 19.23 -8.43 5.40
C MET A 76 18.73 -8.37 6.85
N THR A 77 19.59 -7.96 7.78
CA THR A 77 19.22 -7.84 9.21
C THR A 77 18.15 -6.79 9.43
N LEU A 78 18.28 -5.62 8.78
CA LEU A 78 17.25 -4.57 8.82
C LEU A 78 15.90 -5.09 8.30
N TYR A 79 15.90 -5.75 7.13
CA TYR A 79 14.69 -6.34 6.57
C TYR A 79 14.04 -7.37 7.51
N LYS A 80 14.84 -8.30 8.05
CA LYS A 80 14.35 -9.35 8.95
C LYS A 80 13.71 -8.79 10.22
N ASN A 81 14.29 -7.73 10.78
CA ASN A 81 13.79 -7.16 12.03
C ASN A 81 12.58 -6.24 11.83
N THR A 82 12.47 -5.57 10.68
CA THR A 82 11.45 -4.52 10.46
C THR A 82 10.32 -4.98 9.53
N PHE A 83 10.65 -5.43 8.32
CA PHE A 83 9.67 -5.70 7.27
C PHE A 83 9.21 -7.16 7.24
N MET A 84 10.08 -8.12 7.54
CA MET A 84 9.75 -9.53 7.51
C MET A 84 8.51 -9.91 8.34
N PRO A 85 8.30 -9.46 9.60
CA PRO A 85 7.08 -9.79 10.34
C PRO A 85 5.82 -9.25 9.65
N LEU A 86 5.89 -8.05 9.08
CA LEU A 86 4.78 -7.44 8.33
C LEU A 86 4.50 -8.20 7.03
N VAL A 87 5.54 -8.59 6.31
CA VAL A 87 5.42 -9.39 5.06
C VAL A 87 4.83 -10.76 5.37
N ILE A 88 5.26 -11.43 6.45
CA ILE A 88 4.69 -12.72 6.86
C ILE A 88 3.20 -12.55 7.22
N PHE A 89 2.84 -11.51 7.96
CA PHE A 89 1.45 -11.22 8.29
C PHE A 89 0.60 -10.99 7.02
N TYR A 90 1.13 -10.24 6.05
CA TYR A 90 0.48 -9.97 4.78
C TYR A 90 0.31 -11.25 3.94
N VAL A 91 1.36 -12.08 3.82
CA VAL A 91 1.33 -13.35 3.07
C VAL A 91 0.35 -14.36 3.67
N THR A 92 0.30 -14.44 5.00
CA THR A 92 -0.59 -15.37 5.72
C THR A 92 -2.06 -14.99 5.61
N HIS A 93 -2.37 -13.72 5.32
CA HIS A 93 -3.72 -13.22 5.17
C HIS A 93 -3.93 -12.62 3.77
N PRO A 94 -4.04 -13.44 2.71
CA PRO A 94 -4.11 -12.96 1.32
C PRO A 94 -5.31 -12.04 1.05
N ALA A 95 -6.38 -12.16 1.85
CA ALA A 95 -7.54 -11.26 1.77
C ALA A 95 -7.20 -9.81 2.15
N LEU A 96 -6.14 -9.54 2.93
CA LEU A 96 -5.75 -8.18 3.33
C LEU A 96 -5.41 -7.30 2.14
N ALA A 97 -4.70 -7.82 1.15
CA ALA A 97 -4.36 -7.08 -0.07
C ALA A 97 -5.62 -6.56 -0.76
N PHE A 98 -6.58 -7.47 -0.96
CA PHE A 98 -7.87 -7.21 -1.59
C PHE A 98 -8.71 -6.23 -0.77
N ILE A 99 -8.85 -6.45 0.53
CA ILE A 99 -9.60 -5.57 1.44
C ILE A 99 -9.00 -4.16 1.44
N THR A 100 -7.67 -4.06 1.55
CA THR A 100 -6.95 -2.78 1.57
C THR A 100 -7.13 -2.01 0.26
N PHE A 101 -7.08 -2.71 -0.88
CA PHE A 101 -7.40 -2.13 -2.19
C PHE A 101 -8.79 -1.49 -2.21
N PHE A 102 -9.83 -2.21 -1.77
CA PHE A 102 -11.20 -1.68 -1.78
C PHE A 102 -11.38 -0.54 -0.79
N ILE A 103 -10.75 -0.61 0.39
CA ILE A 103 -10.77 0.47 1.37
C ILE A 103 -10.15 1.73 0.77
N LEU A 104 -8.96 1.65 0.18
CA LEU A 104 -8.29 2.79 -0.45
C LEU A 104 -9.13 3.38 -1.59
N TYR A 105 -9.69 2.53 -2.45
CA TYR A 105 -10.55 2.95 -3.55
C TYR A 105 -11.83 3.64 -3.06
N TYR A 106 -12.52 3.03 -2.10
CA TYR A 106 -13.77 3.57 -1.55
C TYR A 106 -13.56 4.89 -0.83
N LEU A 107 -12.48 5.00 -0.05
CA LEU A 107 -12.19 6.17 0.78
C LEU A 107 -11.73 7.38 -0.02
N PHE A 108 -10.91 7.19 -1.07
CA PHE A 108 -10.23 8.32 -1.73
C PHE A 108 -10.50 8.48 -3.23
N VAL A 109 -10.97 7.44 -3.91
CA VAL A 109 -11.09 7.44 -5.39
C VAL A 109 -12.53 7.64 -5.85
N ARG A 110 -13.49 7.05 -5.13
CA ARG A 110 -14.90 7.11 -5.51
C ARG A 110 -15.43 8.55 -5.54
N SER A 111 -16.23 8.90 -6.56
CA SER A 111 -16.85 10.23 -6.69
C SER A 111 -17.67 10.67 -5.46
N LYS A 112 -18.40 9.72 -4.84
CA LYS A 112 -19.10 9.92 -3.56
C LYS A 112 -18.31 9.31 -2.40
N SER A 113 -17.02 9.63 -2.30
CA SER A 113 -16.17 9.18 -1.21
C SER A 113 -16.56 9.82 0.12
N PRO A 114 -16.34 9.14 1.27
CA PRO A 114 -16.50 9.76 2.58
C PRO A 114 -15.50 10.91 2.81
N ILE A 115 -14.30 10.81 2.21
CA ILE A 115 -13.22 11.81 2.34
C ILE A 115 -13.44 12.92 1.32
N PRO A 116 -13.21 14.21 1.69
CA PRO A 116 -13.34 15.33 0.76
C PRO A 116 -12.47 15.14 -0.47
N ASN A 117 -12.99 15.54 -1.63
CA ASN A 117 -12.30 15.34 -2.91
C ASN A 117 -11.03 16.21 -2.99
N ARG A 118 -9.86 15.59 -2.79
CA ARG A 118 -8.54 16.21 -2.93
C ARG A 118 -7.83 15.57 -4.12
N PRO A 119 -7.62 16.30 -5.24
CA PRO A 119 -6.98 15.75 -6.44
C PRO A 119 -5.60 15.15 -6.17
N PHE A 120 -4.83 15.77 -5.28
CA PHE A 120 -3.49 15.31 -4.90
C PHE A 120 -3.48 13.93 -4.23
N ILE A 121 -4.37 13.70 -3.26
CA ILE A 121 -4.49 12.39 -2.60
C ILE A 121 -5.05 11.36 -3.58
N ARG A 122 -6.10 11.72 -4.32
CA ARG A 122 -6.73 10.83 -5.30
C ARG A 122 -5.71 10.34 -6.35
N PHE A 123 -4.83 11.21 -6.82
CA PHE A 123 -3.72 10.84 -7.70
C PHE A 123 -2.78 9.83 -7.06
N ASN A 124 -2.26 10.10 -5.87
CA ASN A 124 -1.31 9.22 -5.22
C ASN A 124 -1.93 7.85 -4.86
N VAL A 125 -3.19 7.83 -4.44
CA VAL A 125 -3.93 6.59 -4.18
C VAL A 125 -4.10 5.77 -5.45
N LEU A 126 -4.54 6.39 -6.55
CA LEU A 126 -4.68 5.71 -7.83
C LEU A 126 -3.34 5.19 -8.36
N GLN A 127 -2.26 5.96 -8.21
CA GLN A 127 -0.91 5.54 -8.59
C GLN A 127 -0.41 4.36 -7.76
N ALA A 128 -0.63 4.38 -6.45
CA ALA A 128 -0.27 3.25 -5.58
C ALA A 128 -1.09 1.99 -5.93
N ILE A 129 -2.38 2.14 -6.23
CA ILE A 129 -3.25 1.05 -6.68
C ILE A 129 -2.75 0.47 -8.01
N LEU A 130 -2.40 1.32 -8.98
CA LEU A 130 -1.90 0.86 -10.28
C LEU A 130 -0.56 0.13 -10.12
N LEU A 131 0.35 0.65 -9.31
CA LEU A 131 1.61 -0.01 -8.97
C LEU A 131 1.37 -1.35 -8.28
N PHE A 132 0.38 -1.45 -7.38
CA PHE A 132 0.01 -2.70 -6.74
C PHE A 132 -0.43 -3.75 -7.76
N LEU A 133 -1.32 -3.38 -8.68
CA LEU A 133 -1.79 -4.27 -9.75
C LEU A 133 -0.64 -4.74 -10.66
N ILE A 134 0.23 -3.81 -11.06
CA ILE A 134 1.42 -4.12 -11.87
C ILE A 134 2.34 -5.10 -11.12
N ASN A 135 2.63 -4.83 -9.85
CA ASN A 135 3.51 -5.68 -9.04
C ASN A 135 2.92 -7.08 -8.82
N SER A 136 1.61 -7.16 -8.61
CA SER A 136 0.92 -8.44 -8.44
C SER A 136 0.93 -9.25 -9.75
N LEU A 137 0.71 -8.58 -10.89
CA LEU A 137 0.80 -9.21 -12.21
C LEU A 137 2.22 -9.71 -12.50
N LEU A 138 3.24 -8.87 -12.30
CA LEU A 138 4.64 -9.22 -12.53
C LEU A 138 5.10 -10.36 -11.60
N GLY A 139 4.71 -10.32 -10.33
CA GLY A 139 5.01 -11.38 -9.36
C GLY A 139 4.33 -12.70 -9.73
N SER A 140 3.06 -12.66 -10.13
CA SER A 140 2.34 -13.85 -10.61
C SER A 140 2.95 -14.40 -11.90
N ALA A 141 3.30 -13.54 -12.85
CA ALA A 141 3.94 -13.93 -14.11
C ALA A 141 5.30 -14.60 -13.84
N PHE A 142 6.13 -14.01 -12.98
CA PHE A 142 7.41 -14.59 -12.60
C PHE A 142 7.25 -15.96 -11.92
N ARG A 143 6.26 -16.11 -11.02
CA ARG A 143 5.94 -17.41 -10.40
C ARG A 143 5.35 -18.44 -11.36
N ALA A 144 4.83 -18.04 -12.51
CA ALA A 144 4.36 -18.95 -13.54
C ALA A 144 5.50 -19.50 -14.42
N LEU A 145 6.68 -18.87 -14.40
CA LEU A 145 7.85 -19.34 -15.17
C LEU A 145 8.39 -20.67 -14.61
N PRO A 146 9.06 -21.50 -15.44
CA PRO A 146 9.67 -22.75 -14.99
C PRO A 146 10.64 -22.56 -13.81
N ILE A 147 10.72 -23.55 -12.92
CA ILE A 147 11.58 -23.45 -11.72
C ILE A 147 13.05 -23.30 -12.12
N GLU A 148 13.48 -24.00 -13.18
CA GLU A 148 14.83 -23.97 -13.74
C GLU A 148 15.22 -22.56 -14.16
N PHE A 149 14.27 -21.82 -14.77
CA PHE A 149 14.50 -20.44 -15.14
C PHE A 149 14.59 -19.54 -13.91
N ARG A 150 13.69 -19.68 -12.94
CA ARG A 150 13.64 -18.79 -11.76
C ARG A 150 14.92 -18.86 -10.92
N VAL A 151 15.51 -20.04 -10.78
CA VAL A 151 16.76 -20.24 -10.03
C VAL A 151 18.02 -20.00 -10.87
N SER A 152 17.87 -19.81 -12.18
CA SER A 152 18.98 -19.49 -13.06
C SER A 152 19.50 -18.06 -12.82
N LEU A 153 20.70 -17.79 -13.32
CA LEU A 153 21.30 -16.46 -13.31
C LEU A 153 20.39 -15.41 -13.98
N TYR A 154 19.75 -15.77 -15.10
CA TYR A 154 18.80 -14.89 -15.80
C TYR A 154 17.54 -14.62 -14.97
N GLY A 155 17.02 -15.64 -14.28
CA GLY A 155 15.89 -15.50 -13.37
C GLY A 155 16.19 -14.57 -12.21
N LEU A 156 17.38 -14.70 -11.60
CA LEU A 156 17.85 -13.84 -10.52
C LEU A 156 18.04 -12.39 -10.98
N ILE A 157 18.64 -12.17 -12.16
CA ILE A 157 18.76 -10.82 -12.73
C ILE A 157 17.38 -10.20 -12.93
N LEU A 158 16.43 -10.93 -13.52
CA LEU A 158 15.07 -10.44 -13.73
C LEU A 158 14.36 -10.15 -12.40
N CYS A 159 14.47 -11.04 -11.42
CA CYS A 159 13.85 -10.85 -10.11
C CYS A 159 14.43 -9.62 -9.39
N ASN A 160 15.75 -9.41 -9.47
CA ASN A 160 16.43 -8.26 -8.89
C ASN A 160 16.04 -6.94 -9.58
N THR A 161 15.92 -6.92 -10.91
CA THR A 161 15.47 -5.71 -11.63
C THR A 161 14.02 -5.36 -11.31
N LEU A 162 13.13 -6.35 -11.21
CA LEU A 162 11.75 -6.16 -10.77
C LEU A 162 11.69 -5.65 -9.32
N PHE A 163 12.51 -6.18 -8.42
CA PHE A 163 12.58 -5.68 -7.04
C PHE A 163 13.02 -4.21 -6.98
N TRP A 164 14.05 -3.84 -7.74
CA TRP A 164 14.50 -2.44 -7.83
C TRP A 164 13.47 -1.52 -8.49
N PHE A 165 12.71 -2.01 -9.46
CA PHE A 165 11.60 -1.27 -10.04
C PHE A 165 10.57 -0.92 -8.96
N VAL A 166 10.17 -1.88 -8.13
CA VAL A 166 9.25 -1.65 -7.01
C VAL A 166 9.83 -0.62 -6.03
N LEU A 167 11.04 -0.86 -5.52
CA LEU A 167 11.63 0.01 -4.51
C LEU A 167 11.82 1.43 -5.03
N SER A 168 12.39 1.59 -6.22
CA SER A 168 12.67 2.90 -6.80
C SER A 168 11.40 3.69 -7.07
N THR A 169 10.35 3.06 -7.60
CA THR A 169 9.07 3.76 -7.88
C THR A 169 8.36 4.20 -6.61
N ILE A 170 8.38 3.39 -5.55
CA ILE A 170 7.78 3.71 -4.26
C ILE A 170 8.56 4.80 -3.54
N ILE A 171 9.90 4.67 -3.49
CA ILE A 171 10.77 5.68 -2.89
C ILE A 171 10.60 7.01 -3.63
N TYR A 172 10.68 7.02 -4.95
CA TYR A 172 10.47 8.23 -5.75
C TYR A 172 9.10 8.86 -5.51
N SER A 173 8.03 8.07 -5.48
CA SER A 173 6.67 8.57 -5.27
C SER A 173 6.47 9.13 -3.86
N SER A 174 7.03 8.46 -2.85
CA SER A 174 6.97 8.93 -1.46
C SER A 174 7.70 10.25 -1.25
N PHE A 175 8.91 10.41 -1.81
CA PHE A 175 9.64 11.68 -1.77
C PHE A 175 8.89 12.80 -2.49
N LYS A 176 8.33 12.55 -3.68
CA LYS A 176 7.52 13.57 -4.39
C LYS A 176 6.27 13.94 -3.61
N SER A 177 5.63 12.97 -2.95
CA SER A 177 4.49 13.23 -2.06
C SER A 177 4.88 14.13 -0.89
N LEU A 178 6.04 13.91 -0.26
CA LEU A 178 6.58 14.76 0.81
C LEU A 178 6.88 16.19 0.34
N GLU A 179 7.35 16.36 -0.90
CA GLU A 179 7.53 17.67 -1.54
C GLU A 179 6.19 18.35 -1.88
N GLY A 180 5.07 17.63 -1.83
CA GLY A 180 3.76 18.11 -2.30
C GLY A 180 3.64 18.16 -3.82
N LYS A 181 4.45 17.37 -4.55
CA LYS A 181 4.48 17.31 -6.01
C LYS A 181 3.95 15.97 -6.52
N TYR A 182 3.35 15.99 -7.70
CA TYR A 182 2.93 14.78 -8.39
C TYR A 182 4.17 14.01 -8.87
N ALA A 183 4.27 12.73 -8.52
CA ALA A 183 5.27 11.84 -9.09
C ALA A 183 4.98 11.61 -10.58
N ASN A 184 6.02 11.63 -11.41
CA ASN A 184 5.90 11.38 -12.85
C ASN A 184 6.66 10.09 -13.21
N ILE A 185 5.99 8.96 -13.01
CA ILE A 185 6.43 7.66 -13.49
C ILE A 185 5.91 7.50 -14.94
N PRO A 186 6.79 7.26 -15.93
CA PRO A 186 6.38 7.05 -17.31
C PRO A 186 5.30 5.97 -17.42
N VAL A 187 4.32 6.19 -18.31
CA VAL A 187 3.13 5.33 -18.54
C VAL A 187 2.16 5.28 -17.34
N ILE A 188 2.65 5.01 -16.13
CA ILE A 188 1.85 4.83 -14.91
C ILE A 188 1.16 6.14 -14.51
N SER A 189 1.92 7.22 -14.33
CA SER A 189 1.35 8.50 -13.92
C SER A 189 0.48 9.13 -15.01
N GLN A 190 0.73 8.80 -16.28
CA GLN A 190 -0.10 9.22 -17.41
C GLN A 190 -1.46 8.51 -17.38
N ALA A 191 -1.46 7.18 -17.19
CA ALA A 191 -2.68 6.39 -17.03
C ALA A 191 -3.54 6.89 -15.86
N VAL A 192 -2.92 7.24 -14.74
CA VAL A 192 -3.63 7.82 -13.59
C VAL A 192 -4.25 9.18 -13.91
N LYS A 193 -3.52 10.07 -14.60
CA LYS A 193 -4.07 11.39 -15.00
C LYS A 193 -5.31 11.21 -15.88
N ILE A 194 -5.24 10.35 -16.88
CA ILE A 194 -6.40 10.01 -17.74
C ILE A 194 -7.59 9.54 -16.90
N GLN A 195 -7.35 8.64 -15.92
CA GLN A 195 -8.42 8.13 -15.05
C GLN A 195 -9.07 9.19 -14.15
N ILE A 196 -8.34 10.26 -13.81
CA ILE A 196 -8.85 11.36 -12.98
C ILE A 196 -9.58 12.40 -13.84
N ASP A 197 -9.05 12.66 -15.04
CA ASP A 197 -9.57 13.66 -15.97
C ASP A 197 -10.81 13.16 -16.74
N THR A 198 -11.06 11.85 -16.74
CA THR A 198 -12.29 11.28 -17.29
C THR A 198 -13.46 11.58 -16.34
N PRO A 199 -14.54 12.25 -16.80
CA PRO A 199 -15.66 12.68 -15.98
C PRO A 199 -16.44 11.53 -15.31
#